data_AF-A0A485L0J7-F1
#
_entry.id   AF-A0A485L0J7-F1
#
_cell.length_a   1.000
_cell.length_b   1.000
_cell.length_c   1.000
_cell.angle_alpha   90.00
_cell.angle_beta   90.00
_cell.angle_gamma   90.00
#
_symmetry.space_group_name_H-M   'P 1'
#
loop_
_entity.id
_entity.type
_entity.pdbx_description
1 polymer ?
#
loop_
_entity_poly.entity_id
_entity_poly.type
_entity_poly.pdbx_seq_one_letter_code
_entity_poly.pdbx_strand_id
1 'polypeptide(L)'
;MEFARAGRELSDANKIDIVKMLQEHMVNGMLARGAIGDVAARLNVHRDTVSKVWNAFLSGDMASKKTGCVGRKKIYTTDQVTEMVQELPQSQRTTMRDITEATGLSTGTLSRHLKSGTLQCRSSRLKPLLTENNRLERIALPAKPGASKNSTFWTCGT
;
A
#
# COMPACT_ATOMS: atom_id res chain seq x y z
N MET A 1 -16.48 -31.04 4.85
CA MET A 1 -15.59 -29.86 4.95
C MET A 1 -14.38 -30.26 5.76
N GLU A 2 -13.18 -30.14 5.19
CA GLU A 2 -11.95 -30.51 5.88
C GLU A 2 -11.42 -29.29 6.65
N PHE A 3 -11.43 -29.36 7.98
CA PHE A 3 -10.89 -28.31 8.81
C PHE A 3 -9.37 -28.48 8.95
N ALA A 4 -8.63 -28.02 7.95
CA ALA A 4 -7.18 -28.11 7.95
C ALA A 4 -6.56 -26.90 8.68
N ARG A 5 -5.74 -27.16 9.71
CA ARG A 5 -4.94 -26.12 10.38
C ARG A 5 -3.59 -25.97 9.68
N ALA A 6 -3.47 -24.97 8.81
CA ALA A 6 -2.22 -24.69 8.08
C ALA A 6 -1.15 -23.94 8.90
N GLY A 7 -1.47 -23.49 10.13
CA GLY A 7 -0.52 -22.75 10.97
C GLY A 7 -1.05 -22.40 12.36
N ARG A 8 -0.30 -21.55 13.07
CA ARG A 8 -0.66 -21.09 14.43
C ARG A 8 -1.99 -20.33 14.43
N GLU A 9 -2.19 -19.47 13.45
CA GLU A 9 -3.37 -18.63 13.31
C GLU A 9 -4.49 -19.36 12.59
N LEU A 10 -5.72 -19.05 12.98
CA LEU A 10 -6.91 -19.59 12.33
C LEU A 10 -7.23 -18.78 11.07
N SER A 11 -7.32 -19.45 9.92
CA SER A 11 -7.77 -18.85 8.66
C SER A 11 -9.19 -18.29 8.81
N ASP A 12 -9.52 -17.23 8.06
CA ASP A 12 -10.85 -16.64 8.07
C ASP A 12 -11.93 -17.63 7.59
N ALA A 13 -11.61 -18.52 6.64
CA ALA A 13 -12.49 -19.62 6.23
C ALA A 13 -12.80 -20.56 7.41
N ASN A 14 -11.78 -20.96 8.16
CA ASN A 14 -11.94 -21.85 9.31
C ASN A 14 -12.74 -21.17 10.44
N LYS A 15 -12.62 -19.85 10.64
CA LYS A 15 -13.47 -19.10 11.58
C LYS A 15 -14.94 -19.14 11.17
N ILE A 16 -15.21 -18.95 9.87
CA ILE A 16 -16.58 -19.01 9.32
C ILE A 16 -17.17 -20.41 9.51
N ASP A 17 -16.39 -21.47 9.29
CA ASP A 17 -16.87 -22.85 9.47
C ASP A 17 -17.17 -23.17 10.94
N ILE A 18 -16.37 -22.65 11.89
CA ILE A 18 -16.69 -22.73 13.33
C ILE A 18 -18.03 -22.06 13.63
N VAL A 19 -18.26 -20.86 13.10
CA VAL A 19 -19.50 -20.12 13.32
C VAL A 19 -20.69 -20.88 12.76
N LYS A 20 -20.60 -21.43 11.54
CA LYS A 20 -21.66 -22.23 10.92
C LYS A 20 -22.05 -23.43 11.78
N MET A 21 -21.08 -24.19 12.27
CA MET A 21 -21.39 -25.34 13.14
C MET A 21 -21.97 -24.92 14.49
N LEU A 22 -21.54 -23.80 15.07
CA LEU A 22 -22.14 -23.29 16.30
C LEU A 22 -23.59 -22.82 16.06
N GLN A 23 -23.89 -22.27 14.88
CA GLN A 23 -25.24 -21.89 14.49
C GLN A 23 -26.17 -23.10 14.39
N GLU A 24 -25.69 -24.27 13.93
CA GLU A 24 -26.46 -25.52 13.92
C GLU A 24 -26.88 -25.98 15.33
N HIS A 25 -26.13 -25.58 16.36
CA HIS A 25 -26.40 -25.90 17.76
C HIS A 25 -27.19 -24.80 18.50
N MET A 26 -27.78 -23.83 17.77
CA MET A 26 -28.63 -22.81 18.38
C MET A 26 -30.05 -23.34 18.60
N VAL A 27 -30.55 -23.17 19.82
CA VAL A 27 -31.92 -23.50 20.21
C VAL A 27 -32.54 -22.25 20.83
N ASN A 28 -33.69 -21.80 20.30
CA ASN A 28 -34.41 -20.62 20.77
C ASN A 28 -33.55 -19.35 20.88
N GLY A 29 -32.64 -19.15 19.92
CA GLY A 29 -31.74 -17.98 19.89
C GLY A 29 -30.56 -18.05 20.88
N MET A 30 -30.45 -19.12 21.65
CA MET A 30 -29.34 -19.36 22.58
C MET A 30 -28.47 -20.52 22.10
N LEU A 31 -27.17 -20.43 22.38
CA LEU A 31 -26.25 -21.52 22.09
C LEU A 31 -26.44 -22.64 23.13
N ALA A 32 -26.66 -23.87 22.68
CA ALA A 32 -26.84 -25.00 23.59
C ALA A 32 -25.63 -25.19 24.52
N ARG A 33 -25.89 -25.57 25.78
CA ARG A 33 -24.83 -25.83 26.76
C ARG A 33 -23.94 -26.96 26.26
N GLY A 34 -22.63 -26.73 26.24
CA GLY A 34 -21.66 -27.73 25.77
C GLY A 34 -21.32 -27.65 24.28
N ALA A 35 -22.10 -26.94 23.47
CA ALA A 35 -21.88 -26.87 22.02
C ALA A 35 -20.48 -26.37 21.64
N ILE A 36 -19.92 -25.41 22.40
CA ILE A 36 -18.55 -24.93 22.22
C ILE A 36 -17.54 -26.07 22.43
N GLY A 37 -17.75 -26.90 23.45
CA GLY A 37 -16.89 -28.04 23.75
C GLY A 37 -16.99 -29.12 22.68
N ASP A 38 -18.20 -29.39 22.19
CA ASP A 38 -18.46 -30.37 21.15
C ASP A 38 -17.81 -29.98 19.82
N VAL A 39 -17.99 -28.72 19.39
CA VAL A 39 -17.36 -28.18 18.17
C VAL A 39 -15.84 -28.15 18.32
N ALA A 40 -15.32 -27.78 19.50
CA ALA A 40 -13.90 -27.81 19.80
C ALA A 40 -13.30 -29.22 19.67
N ALA A 41 -13.99 -30.24 20.19
CA ALA A 41 -13.57 -31.63 20.09
C ALA A 41 -13.59 -32.13 18.64
N ARG A 42 -14.65 -31.82 17.88
CA ARG A 42 -14.79 -32.20 16.47
C ARG A 42 -13.69 -31.63 15.58
N LEU A 43 -13.29 -30.38 15.83
CA LEU A 43 -12.28 -29.69 15.04
C LEU A 43 -10.85 -29.81 15.59
N ASN A 44 -10.68 -30.51 16.71
CA ASN A 44 -9.42 -30.58 17.45
C ASN A 44 -8.81 -29.18 17.72
N VAL A 45 -9.65 -28.26 18.21
CA VAL A 45 -9.26 -26.89 18.56
C VAL A 45 -9.51 -26.65 20.05
N HIS A 46 -8.63 -25.90 20.71
CA HIS A 46 -8.86 -25.52 22.10
C HIS A 46 -10.17 -24.73 22.27
N ARG A 47 -10.99 -25.10 23.26
CA ARG A 47 -12.33 -24.51 23.52
C ARG A 47 -12.31 -22.98 23.52
N ASP A 48 -11.28 -22.36 24.10
CA ASP A 48 -11.21 -20.90 24.24
C ASP A 48 -11.06 -20.20 22.89
N THR A 49 -10.47 -20.87 21.90
CA THR A 49 -10.40 -20.35 20.53
C THR A 49 -11.80 -20.29 19.92
N VAL A 50 -12.60 -21.34 20.10
CA VAL A 50 -13.99 -21.41 19.62
C VAL A 50 -14.83 -20.33 20.32
N SER A 51 -14.70 -20.17 21.64
CA SER A 51 -15.37 -19.10 22.39
C SER A 51 -14.97 -17.70 21.90
N LYS A 52 -13.68 -17.46 21.64
CA LYS A 52 -13.20 -16.17 21.11
C LYS A 52 -13.76 -15.87 19.73
N VAL A 53 -13.79 -16.86 18.84
CA VAL A 53 -14.37 -16.73 17.50
C VAL A 53 -15.87 -16.42 17.59
N TRP A 54 -16.61 -17.10 18.47
CA TRP A 54 -18.02 -16.83 18.68
C TRP A 54 -18.30 -15.42 19.20
N ASN A 55 -17.54 -14.95 20.20
CA ASN A 55 -17.68 -13.59 20.71
C ASN A 55 -17.29 -12.53 19.66
N ALA A 56 -16.28 -12.81 18.84
CA ALA A 56 -15.88 -11.95 17.73
C ALA A 56 -16.98 -11.87 16.66
N PHE A 57 -17.66 -12.98 16.37
CA PHE A 57 -18.82 -13.02 15.49
C PHE A 57 -19.98 -12.17 16.02
N LEU A 58 -20.34 -12.34 17.30
CA LEU A 58 -21.38 -11.53 17.95
C LEU A 58 -21.05 -10.03 17.96
N SER A 59 -19.76 -9.69 18.05
CA SER A 59 -19.28 -8.31 18.02
C SER A 59 -19.13 -7.75 16.59
N GLY A 60 -19.26 -8.58 15.55
CA GLY A 60 -19.10 -8.21 14.14
C GLY A 60 -17.65 -8.04 13.66
N ASP A 61 -16.65 -8.40 14.47
CA ASP A 61 -15.22 -8.15 14.18
C ASP A 61 -14.41 -9.45 14.23
N MET A 62 -14.47 -10.23 13.14
CA MET A 62 -13.74 -11.50 12.99
C MET A 62 -12.42 -11.39 12.21
N ALA A 63 -12.16 -10.23 11.61
CA ALA A 63 -11.01 -10.01 10.75
C ALA A 63 -9.71 -10.02 11.58
N SER A 64 -8.61 -10.44 10.95
CA SER A 64 -7.30 -10.38 11.60
C SER A 64 -6.84 -8.93 11.75
N LYS A 65 -6.65 -8.48 13.00
CA LYS A 65 -6.06 -7.16 13.31
C LYS A 65 -4.55 -7.09 13.10
N LYS A 66 -3.92 -8.20 12.69
CA LYS A 66 -2.47 -8.24 12.48
C LYS A 66 -2.07 -7.58 11.18
N THR A 67 -2.87 -7.73 10.13
CA THR A 67 -2.55 -7.22 8.79
C THR A 67 -2.26 -5.72 8.87
N GLY A 68 -1.05 -5.32 8.46
CA GLY A 68 -0.60 -3.92 8.51
C GLY A 68 -0.11 -3.41 9.89
N CYS A 69 -0.49 -4.07 10.99
CA CYS A 69 -0.03 -3.72 12.34
C CYS A 69 1.23 -4.50 12.77
N VAL A 70 1.37 -5.75 12.30
CA VAL A 70 2.54 -6.57 12.61
C VAL A 70 3.58 -6.42 11.50
N GLY A 71 4.76 -5.96 11.88
CA GLY A 71 5.87 -5.74 10.96
C GLY A 71 6.92 -4.81 11.56
N ARG A 72 8.06 -4.70 10.89
CA ARG A 72 9.08 -3.72 11.26
C ARG A 72 8.53 -2.31 11.04
N LYS A 73 8.56 -1.48 12.08
CA LYS A 73 8.21 -0.05 11.94
C LYS A 73 9.12 0.61 10.92
N LYS A 74 8.55 1.43 10.04
CA LYS A 74 9.32 2.22 9.08
C LYS A 74 10.16 3.23 9.85
N ILE A 75 11.45 3.30 9.53
CA ILE A 75 12.38 4.25 10.17
C ILE A 75 12.11 5.66 9.67
N TYR A 76 11.85 5.80 8.37
CA TYR A 76 11.54 7.08 7.72
C TYR A 76 10.08 7.09 7.27
N THR A 77 9.39 8.19 7.53
CA THR A 77 8.06 8.45 6.95
C THR A 77 8.19 8.84 5.48
N THR A 78 7.09 8.78 4.74
CA THR A 78 7.05 9.25 3.33
C THR A 78 7.49 10.69 3.23
N ASP A 79 7.01 11.52 4.15
CA ASP A 79 7.16 12.97 4.11
C ASP A 79 8.60 13.36 4.44
N GLN A 80 9.21 12.70 5.43
CA GLN A 80 10.63 12.87 5.75
C GLN A 80 11.53 12.53 4.56
N VAL A 81 11.25 11.44 3.84
CA VAL A 81 12.03 11.06 2.65
C VAL A 81 11.86 12.08 1.54
N THR A 82 10.64 12.58 1.32
CA THR A 82 10.42 13.60 0.29
C THR A 82 11.10 14.92 0.63
N GLU A 83 11.07 15.35 1.88
CA GLU A 83 11.72 16.58 2.35
C GLU A 83 13.24 16.49 2.17
N MET A 84 13.87 15.42 2.66
CA MET A 84 15.32 15.21 2.50
C MET A 84 15.75 15.21 1.02
N VAL A 85 14.97 14.61 0.13
CA VAL A 85 15.28 14.62 -1.32
C VAL A 85 15.00 15.98 -1.94
N GLN A 86 14.01 16.73 -1.44
CA GLN A 86 13.67 18.08 -1.90
C GLN A 86 14.60 19.18 -1.40
N GLU A 87 15.41 18.94 -0.39
CA GLU A 87 16.44 19.88 0.04
C GLU A 87 17.70 19.82 -0.85
N LEU A 88 17.96 18.67 -1.47
CA LEU A 88 19.16 18.48 -2.30
C LEU A 88 19.19 19.41 -3.52
N PRO A 89 20.34 19.92 -3.98
CA PRO A 89 20.42 20.59 -5.27
C PRO A 89 20.11 19.61 -6.42
N GLN A 90 19.61 20.13 -7.55
CA GLN A 90 19.22 19.30 -8.71
C GLN A 90 20.37 18.42 -9.23
N SER A 91 21.62 18.87 -9.10
CA SER A 91 22.82 18.10 -9.47
C SER A 91 23.01 16.81 -8.67
N GLN A 92 22.46 16.74 -7.46
CA GLN A 92 22.55 15.58 -6.56
C GLN A 92 21.27 14.73 -6.57
N ARG A 93 20.25 15.12 -7.36
CA ARG A 93 18.98 14.37 -7.52
C ARG A 93 18.94 13.50 -8.79
N THR A 94 20.11 13.14 -9.32
CA THR A 94 20.25 12.43 -10.59
C THR A 94 20.13 10.93 -10.43
N THR A 95 21.05 10.33 -9.67
CA THR A 95 21.15 8.87 -9.50
C THR A 95 20.75 8.51 -8.09
N MET A 96 20.22 7.30 -7.88
CA MET A 96 20.00 6.79 -6.52
C MET A 96 21.28 6.87 -5.68
N ARG A 97 22.45 6.60 -6.27
CA ARG A 97 23.75 6.67 -5.60
C ARG A 97 24.06 8.08 -5.08
N ASP A 98 23.84 9.10 -5.91
CA ASP A 98 24.08 10.50 -5.54
C ASP A 98 23.15 10.91 -4.38
N ILE A 99 21.87 10.52 -4.46
CA ILE A 99 20.90 10.78 -3.40
C ILE A 99 21.29 10.04 -2.11
N THR A 100 21.76 8.79 -2.20
CA THR A 100 22.20 8.04 -1.01
C THR A 100 23.41 8.68 -0.34
N GLU A 101 24.36 9.18 -1.12
CA GLU A 101 25.55 9.84 -0.60
C GLU A 101 25.19 11.17 0.08
N ALA A 102 24.26 11.93 -0.50
CA ALA A 102 23.86 13.22 0.02
C ALA A 102 22.89 13.13 1.23
N THR A 103 21.97 12.16 1.27
CA THR A 103 20.96 12.02 2.34
C THR A 103 21.30 10.98 3.41
N GLY A 104 22.28 10.12 3.15
CA GLY A 104 22.57 8.95 4.01
C GLY A 104 21.50 7.85 3.96
N LEU A 105 20.46 7.99 3.13
CA LEU A 105 19.45 6.95 2.94
C LEU A 105 20.06 5.74 2.21
N SER A 106 19.67 4.53 2.60
CA SER A 106 20.10 3.34 1.85
C SER A 106 19.45 3.28 0.46
N THR A 107 20.15 2.72 -0.51
CA THR A 107 19.65 2.52 -1.90
C THR A 107 18.36 1.72 -1.92
N GLY A 108 18.24 0.71 -1.05
CA GLY A 108 17.04 -0.10 -0.90
C GLY A 108 15.84 0.70 -0.38
N THR A 109 16.06 1.71 0.48
CA THR A 109 15.00 2.61 0.92
C THR A 109 14.49 3.44 -0.25
N LEU A 110 15.38 4.13 -0.97
CA LEU A 110 15.00 4.93 -2.15
C LEU A 110 14.27 4.09 -3.20
N SER A 111 14.76 2.88 -3.50
CA SER A 111 14.12 1.98 -4.47
C SER A 111 12.68 1.60 -4.07
N ARG A 112 12.41 1.35 -2.78
CA ARG A 112 11.05 1.10 -2.29
C ARG A 112 10.15 2.33 -2.46
N HIS A 113 10.66 3.52 -2.14
CA HIS A 113 9.91 4.77 -2.30
C HIS A 113 9.64 5.13 -3.77
N LEU A 114 10.54 4.75 -4.68
CA LEU A 114 10.32 4.88 -6.12
C LEU A 114 9.23 3.91 -6.61
N LYS A 115 9.27 2.64 -6.15
CA LYS A 115 8.25 1.63 -6.50
C LYS A 115 6.87 1.95 -5.92
N SER A 116 6.80 2.51 -4.72
CA SER A 116 5.54 2.95 -4.12
C SER A 116 5.02 4.26 -4.73
N GLY A 117 5.81 4.91 -5.58
CA GLY A 117 5.46 6.16 -6.25
C GLY A 117 5.58 7.42 -5.40
N THR A 118 6.14 7.31 -4.18
CA THR A 118 6.43 8.46 -3.29
C THR A 118 7.50 9.36 -3.89
N LEU A 119 8.51 8.75 -4.52
CA LEU A 119 9.48 9.43 -5.36
C LEU A 119 9.20 9.06 -6.81
N GLN A 120 9.41 10.00 -7.73
CA GLN A 120 9.18 9.79 -9.16
C GLN A 120 10.41 10.21 -9.95
N CYS A 121 10.82 9.38 -10.90
CA CYS A 121 11.86 9.75 -11.85
C CYS A 121 11.29 10.74 -12.86
N ARG A 122 11.80 11.97 -12.84
CA ARG A 122 11.42 13.01 -13.80
C ARG A 122 12.47 13.08 -14.90
N SER A 123 12.13 12.60 -16.09
CA SER A 123 12.89 12.94 -17.29
C SER A 123 12.32 14.23 -17.88
N SER A 124 13.09 15.30 -17.88
CA SER A 124 12.77 16.47 -18.70
C SER A 124 13.34 16.24 -20.10
N ARG A 125 12.50 16.24 -21.13
CA ARG A 125 12.98 16.31 -22.51
C ARG A 125 13.59 17.70 -22.72
N LEU A 126 14.91 17.80 -22.58
CA LEU A 126 15.62 19.03 -22.90
C LEU A 126 15.38 19.34 -24.39
N LYS A 127 14.89 20.55 -24.70
CA LYS A 127 14.90 21.05 -26.07
C LYS A 127 16.35 21.00 -26.61
N PRO A 128 16.55 20.87 -27.94
CA PRO A 128 17.88 20.91 -28.51
C PRO A 128 18.67 22.11 -27.97
N LEU A 129 19.98 21.92 -27.78
CA LEU A 129 20.88 22.91 -27.20
C LEU A 129 20.65 24.28 -27.83
N LEU A 130 20.55 25.31 -26.98
CA LEU A 130 20.31 26.68 -27.42
C LEU A 130 21.56 27.19 -28.14
N THR A 131 21.60 27.05 -29.45
CA THR A 131 22.62 27.68 -30.29
C THR A 131 22.42 29.19 -30.32
N GLU A 132 23.48 29.95 -30.61
CA GLU A 132 23.41 31.42 -30.65
C GLU A 132 22.33 31.89 -31.65
N ASN A 133 22.16 31.18 -32.77
CA ASN A 133 21.11 31.43 -33.75
C ASN A 133 19.69 31.27 -33.16
N ASN A 134 19.44 30.17 -32.44
CA ASN A 134 18.16 29.91 -31.78
C ASN A 134 17.88 30.89 -30.64
N ARG A 135 18.93 31.42 -29.99
CA ARG A 135 18.82 32.45 -28.95
C ARG A 135 18.37 33.78 -29.55
N LEU A 136 19.00 34.20 -30.65
CA LEU A 136 18.67 35.43 -31.37
C LEU A 136 17.23 35.38 -31.91
N GLU A 137 16.80 34.27 -32.51
CA GLU A 137 15.42 34.10 -32.98
C GLU A 137 14.39 34.24 -31.85
N ARG A 138 14.69 33.72 -30.65
CA ARG A 138 13.79 33.83 -29.48
C ARG A 138 13.73 35.24 -28.89
N ILE A 139 14.81 36.01 -28.97
CA ILE A 139 14.87 37.39 -28.46
C ILE A 139 14.30 38.37 -29.50
N ALA A 140 14.51 38.10 -30.79
CA ALA A 140 14.09 38.97 -31.90
C ALA A 140 12.57 38.91 -32.19
N LEU A 141 11.86 37.89 -31.70
CA LEU A 141 10.40 37.82 -31.77
C LEU A 141 9.80 38.43 -30.49
N PRO A 142 9.47 39.75 -30.44
CA PRO A 142 8.58 40.24 -29.40
C PRO A 142 7.26 39.47 -29.54
N ALA A 143 6.78 38.91 -28.42
CA ALA A 143 5.58 38.08 -28.35
C ALA A 143 4.43 38.69 -29.16
N LYS A 144 4.21 38.20 -30.38
CA LYS A 144 2.99 38.51 -31.13
C LYS A 144 1.84 37.78 -30.43
N PRO A 145 0.81 38.48 -29.93
CA PRO A 145 -0.37 37.79 -29.45
C PRO A 145 -1.05 37.13 -30.65
N GLY A 146 -1.09 35.81 -30.65
CA GLY A 146 -1.91 35.00 -31.55
C GLY A 146 -1.30 34.68 -32.91
N ALA A 147 -0.78 33.45 -33.03
CA ALA A 147 -1.07 32.53 -34.15
C ALA A 147 -0.31 31.20 -33.93
N SER A 148 -0.71 30.44 -32.91
CA SER A 148 -0.46 29.00 -32.94
C SER A 148 -1.35 28.41 -34.03
N LYS A 149 -0.79 28.18 -35.22
CA LYS A 149 -1.39 27.34 -36.24
C LYS A 149 -0.67 26.00 -36.24
N ASN A 150 -1.35 25.02 -35.64
CA ASN A 150 -1.25 23.57 -35.86
C ASN A 150 -0.13 22.90 -35.01
N SER A 151 -0.34 21.84 -34.24
CA SER A 151 -1.23 20.70 -34.48
C SER A 151 -1.52 19.91 -33.20
N THR A 152 -2.78 19.53 -33.06
CA THR A 152 -3.35 18.45 -32.23
C THR A 152 -3.44 18.66 -30.71
N PHE A 153 -4.47 19.42 -30.37
CA PHE A 153 -5.30 19.22 -29.19
C PHE A 153 -5.79 17.75 -29.16
N TRP A 154 -5.38 16.98 -28.16
CA TRP A 154 -6.15 15.84 -27.69
C TRP A 154 -6.63 16.20 -26.29
N THR A 155 -7.80 16.80 -26.20
CA THR A 155 -8.69 16.56 -25.06
C THR A 155 -9.70 15.53 -25.49
N CYS A 156 -9.70 14.38 -24.82
CA CYS A 156 -10.85 13.91 -24.04
C CYS A 156 -10.55 12.52 -23.47
N GLY A 157 -11.02 12.32 -22.24
CA GLY A 157 -11.04 11.05 -21.54
C GLY A 157 -11.47 11.30 -20.10
N THR A 158 -12.78 11.17 -19.89
CA THR A 158 -13.55 11.26 -18.65
C THR A 158 -12.91 10.59 -17.44
#